data_AF-A0A2W4KDL6-F1
#
_entry.id   AF-A0A2W4KDL6-F1
#
_cell.length_a   1.000
_cell.length_b   1.000
_cell.length_c   1.000
_cell.angle_alpha   90.00
_cell.angle_beta   90.00
_cell.angle_gamma   90.00
#
_symmetry.space_group_name_H-M   'P 1'
#
loop_
_entity.id
_entity.type
_entity.pdbx_description
1 polymer ?
#
loop_
_entity_poly.entity_id
_entity_poly.type
_entity_poly.pdbx_seq_one_letter_code
_entity_poly.pdbx_strand_id
1 'polypeptide(L)'
;MHMQKTNGLIRHLIFSAVCAATVISFPPSSIGANNPTESWTVGRGEANGKPIFVRINMAVKPGDPKYQVRAVYAINFLHPTRDGRPEKDETAKANEVEDQLNQLISQKDLGKFVAVQTHDGVRKFLFYVESEKVAHDAENALKVPKEYNVNLTVASDPSWMVYGKIRSEHERVHAKK
;
A
#
# COMPACT_ATOMS: atom_id res chain seq x y z
N MET A 1 33.25 33.16 0.47
CA MET A 1 33.06 32.40 1.73
C MET A 1 32.15 31.21 1.40
N HIS A 2 32.69 30.00 1.53
CA HIS A 2 32.15 28.73 1.05
C HIS A 2 31.06 28.17 2.00
N MET A 3 30.00 27.59 1.40
CA MET A 3 29.26 26.34 1.71
C MET A 3 29.03 25.93 3.20
N GLN A 4 27.87 25.42 3.62
CA GLN A 4 27.31 24.14 3.15
C GLN A 4 25.77 24.01 3.23
N LYS A 5 25.22 23.41 2.17
CA LYS A 5 23.90 22.76 2.09
C LYS A 5 23.99 21.36 2.71
N THR A 6 23.02 20.98 3.53
CA THR A 6 22.89 19.63 4.08
C THR A 6 22.10 18.74 3.12
N ASN A 7 22.73 17.63 2.72
CA ASN A 7 22.18 16.62 1.80
C ASN A 7 21.22 15.68 2.54
N GLY A 8 20.00 15.54 2.02
CA GLY A 8 19.04 14.53 2.43
C GLY A 8 19.47 13.12 2.00
N LEU A 9 19.46 12.20 2.96
CA LEU A 9 19.86 10.81 2.79
C LEU A 9 18.70 10.00 2.17
N ILE A 10 18.67 9.88 0.84
CA ILE A 10 17.73 8.99 0.13
C ILE A 10 18.22 7.55 0.28
N ARG A 11 17.67 6.82 1.26
CA ARG A 11 17.88 5.38 1.39
C ARG A 11 17.15 4.64 0.26
N HIS A 12 17.92 4.25 -0.75
CA HIS A 12 17.51 3.29 -1.76
C HIS A 12 17.21 1.94 -1.09
N LEU A 13 15.98 1.45 -1.24
CA LEU A 13 15.63 0.07 -0.91
C LEU A 13 15.41 -0.68 -2.23
N ILE A 14 16.45 -1.39 -2.64
CA ILE A 14 16.40 -2.41 -3.69
C ILE A 14 16.41 -3.74 -2.94
N PHE A 15 15.37 -4.55 -3.06
CA PHE A 15 15.34 -5.90 -2.50
C PHE A 15 15.34 -6.95 -3.60
N SER A 16 16.33 -7.85 -3.55
CA SER A 16 16.34 -9.11 -4.27
C SER A 16 15.58 -10.13 -3.43
N ALA A 17 14.49 -10.70 -3.96
CA ALA A 17 13.74 -11.77 -3.30
C ALA A 17 13.93 -13.10 -4.03
N VAL A 18 14.40 -14.11 -3.30
CA VAL A 18 14.26 -15.53 -3.63
C VAL A 18 12.92 -15.98 -3.04
N CYS A 19 12.01 -16.52 -3.85
CA CYS A 19 10.67 -16.91 -3.39
C CYS A 19 10.34 -18.33 -3.81
N ALA A 20 10.02 -19.18 -2.83
CA ALA A 20 9.22 -20.39 -3.01
C ALA A 20 7.78 -20.04 -2.60
N ALA A 21 6.83 -20.17 -3.52
CA ALA A 21 5.44 -19.74 -3.30
C ALA A 21 4.48 -20.94 -3.35
N THR A 22 3.77 -21.16 -2.24
CA THR A 22 2.58 -22.03 -2.18
C THR A 22 1.34 -21.18 -2.42
N VAL A 23 0.45 -21.63 -3.31
CA VAL A 23 -0.82 -20.98 -3.62
C VAL A 23 -1.79 -21.25 -2.47
N ILE A 24 -2.25 -20.20 -1.79
CA ILE A 24 -3.44 -20.29 -0.94
C ILE A 24 -4.45 -19.28 -1.48
N SER A 25 -5.49 -19.80 -2.14
CA SER A 25 -6.67 -19.02 -2.52
C SER A 25 -7.49 -18.82 -1.26
N PHE A 26 -7.60 -17.58 -0.78
CA PHE A 26 -8.52 -17.23 0.30
C PHE A 26 -9.79 -16.63 -0.30
N PRO A 27 -10.98 -17.03 0.17
CA PRO A 27 -12.21 -16.32 -0.18
C PRO A 27 -12.12 -14.86 0.31
N PRO A 28 -12.68 -13.89 -0.43
CA PRO A 28 -12.67 -12.50 -0.02
C PRO A 28 -13.41 -12.34 1.31
N SER A 29 -12.72 -11.86 2.33
CA SER A 29 -13.34 -11.48 3.59
C SER A 29 -14.08 -10.16 3.39
N SER A 30 -15.41 -10.23 3.55
CA SER A 30 -16.37 -9.13 3.67
C SER A 30 -16.74 -8.38 2.37
N ILE A 31 -18.03 -8.46 2.05
CA ILE A 31 -18.73 -7.83 0.94
C ILE A 31 -18.71 -6.31 1.13
N GLY A 32 -17.70 -5.63 0.60
CA GLY A 32 -17.88 -4.37 -0.09
C GLY A 32 -18.24 -4.69 -1.53
N ALA A 33 -19.31 -4.09 -2.07
CA ALA A 33 -19.83 -4.40 -3.40
C ALA A 33 -18.70 -4.53 -4.43
N ASN A 34 -18.56 -5.72 -5.01
CA ASN A 34 -17.64 -6.00 -6.11
C ASN A 34 -17.96 -5.03 -7.26
N ASN A 35 -17.22 -3.94 -7.35
CA ASN A 35 -17.21 -3.14 -8.56
C ASN A 35 -16.52 -4.02 -9.61
N PRO A 36 -17.16 -4.38 -10.73
CA PRO A 36 -16.60 -5.32 -11.74
C PRO A 36 -15.30 -4.84 -12.41
N THR A 37 -14.79 -3.69 -11.99
CA THR A 37 -13.61 -3.00 -12.50
C THR A 37 -12.35 -3.26 -11.66
N GLU A 38 -12.40 -4.02 -10.56
CA GLU A 38 -11.22 -4.32 -9.72
C GLU A 38 -10.71 -5.74 -9.91
N SER A 39 -9.39 -5.91 -9.98
CA SER A 39 -8.73 -7.22 -10.15
C SER A 39 -7.64 -7.38 -9.12
N TRP A 40 -8.02 -7.70 -7.88
CA TRP A 40 -7.06 -7.85 -6.79
C TRP A 40 -6.37 -9.20 -6.83
N THR A 41 -5.05 -9.18 -6.69
CA THR A 41 -4.19 -10.37 -6.57
C THR A 41 -3.40 -10.30 -5.27
N VAL A 42 -2.95 -11.46 -4.77
CA VAL A 42 -2.13 -11.55 -3.56
C VAL A 42 -0.74 -12.06 -3.95
N GLY A 43 0.29 -11.33 -3.53
CA GLY A 43 1.68 -11.75 -3.58
C GLY A 43 2.26 -11.93 -2.18
N ARG A 44 3.30 -12.76 -2.08
CA ARG A 44 4.10 -12.95 -0.87
C ARG A 44 5.57 -12.81 -1.23
N GLY A 45 6.31 -12.11 -0.38
CA GLY A 45 7.76 -11.98 -0.46
C GLY A 45 8.39 -12.05 0.92
N GLU A 46 9.67 -11.68 1.00
CA GLU A 46 10.42 -11.64 2.24
C GLU A 46 11.36 -10.42 2.22
N ALA A 47 11.51 -9.75 3.35
CA ALA A 47 12.55 -8.75 3.58
C ALA A 47 13.04 -8.86 5.03
N ASN A 48 14.35 -8.73 5.24
CA ASN A 48 14.97 -8.84 6.56
C ASN A 48 14.58 -10.10 7.35
N GLY A 49 14.41 -11.24 6.65
CA GLY A 49 13.99 -12.51 7.27
C GLY A 49 12.52 -12.56 7.71
N LYS A 50 11.70 -11.56 7.35
CA LYS A 50 10.27 -11.49 7.69
C LYS A 50 9.41 -11.45 6.43
N PRO A 51 8.22 -12.07 6.46
CA PRO A 51 7.36 -12.08 5.29
C PRO A 51 6.82 -10.69 4.95
N ILE A 52 6.65 -10.45 3.65
CA ILE A 52 5.87 -9.36 3.09
C ILE A 52 4.62 -9.98 2.47
N PHE A 53 3.46 -9.45 2.81
CA PHE A 53 2.20 -9.75 2.12
C PHE A 53 1.79 -8.53 1.32
N VAL A 54 1.45 -8.71 0.05
CA VAL A 54 1.04 -7.60 -0.81
C VAL A 54 -0.26 -7.97 -1.52
N ARG A 55 -1.23 -7.05 -1.52
CA ARG A 55 -2.40 -7.09 -2.41
C ARG A 55 -2.23 -6.04 -3.48
N ILE A 56 -2.48 -6.39 -4.73
CA ILE A 56 -2.24 -5.50 -5.88
C ILE A 56 -3.51 -5.46 -6.71
N ASN A 57 -3.98 -4.25 -7.01
CA ASN A 57 -5.09 -4.06 -7.94
C ASN A 57 -4.57 -4.05 -9.37
N MET A 58 -4.67 -5.19 -10.06
CA MET A 58 -4.15 -5.38 -11.42
C MET A 58 -4.99 -4.70 -12.51
N ALA A 59 -6.22 -4.27 -12.17
CA ALA A 59 -7.08 -3.54 -13.10
C ALA A 59 -6.60 -2.11 -13.32
N VAL A 60 -5.81 -1.55 -12.40
CA VAL A 60 -5.25 -0.21 -12.54
C VAL A 60 -4.04 -0.24 -13.46
N LYS A 61 -4.00 0.66 -14.44
CA LYS A 61 -2.83 0.86 -15.31
C LYS A 61 -1.96 1.99 -14.74
N PRO A 62 -0.64 1.81 -14.66
CA PRO A 62 0.27 2.86 -14.19
C PRO A 62 0.33 4.04 -15.16
N GLY A 63 0.69 5.22 -14.64
CA GLY A 63 1.02 6.40 -15.44
C GLY A 63 -0.18 7.24 -15.90
N ASP A 64 -1.31 7.17 -15.20
CA ASP A 64 -2.42 8.08 -15.46
C ASP A 64 -2.00 9.53 -15.08
N PRO A 65 -1.97 10.47 -16.05
CA PRO A 65 -1.49 11.83 -15.82
C PRO A 65 -2.37 12.63 -14.86
N LYS A 66 -3.60 12.17 -14.57
CA LYS A 66 -4.48 12.77 -13.57
C LYS A 66 -3.96 12.59 -12.14
N TYR A 67 -3.26 11.48 -11.84
CA TYR A 67 -2.84 11.16 -10.47
C TYR A 67 -1.32 11.05 -10.36
N GLN A 68 -0.64 12.16 -10.16
CA GLN A 68 0.84 12.22 -10.20
C GLN A 68 1.50 12.10 -8.83
N VAL A 69 0.70 12.08 -7.75
CA VAL A 69 1.20 12.04 -6.38
C VAL A 69 0.92 10.68 -5.78
N ARG A 70 1.97 10.01 -5.29
CA ARG A 70 1.84 8.80 -4.50
C ARG A 70 1.59 9.16 -3.04
N ALA A 71 0.49 8.66 -2.49
CA ALA A 71 0.14 8.75 -1.09
C ALA A 71 0.23 7.36 -0.43
N VAL A 72 0.93 7.28 0.70
CA VAL A 72 1.11 6.05 1.47
C VAL A 72 0.63 6.28 2.89
N TYR A 73 -0.47 5.63 3.26
CA TYR A 73 -0.99 5.65 4.62
C TYR A 73 -0.51 4.41 5.36
N ALA A 74 0.19 4.59 6.47
CA ALA A 74 0.77 3.50 7.25
C ALA A 74 0.15 3.42 8.64
N ILE A 75 -0.45 2.28 8.97
CA ILE A 75 -0.93 1.94 10.31
C ILE A 75 0.01 0.92 10.96
N ASN A 76 0.46 1.22 12.17
CA ASN A 76 1.22 0.28 12.98
C ASN A 76 0.28 -0.59 13.81
N PHE A 77 0.57 -1.88 13.88
CA PHE A 77 -0.08 -2.80 14.80
C PHE A 77 0.50 -2.63 16.20
N LEU A 78 -0.37 -2.70 17.21
CA LEU A 78 -0.04 -2.65 18.63
C LEU A 78 0.54 -3.99 19.09
N HIS A 79 0.01 -5.10 18.57
CA HIS A 79 0.38 -6.46 18.96
C HIS A 79 0.67 -7.34 17.75
N PRO A 80 1.66 -6.97 16.91
CA PRO A 80 2.00 -7.81 15.77
C PRO A 80 2.52 -9.16 16.24
N THR A 81 2.08 -10.21 15.56
CA THR A 81 2.65 -11.56 15.71
C THR A 81 4.16 -11.56 15.40
N ARG A 82 4.88 -12.61 15.79
CA ARG A 82 6.34 -12.75 15.54
C ARG A 82 6.74 -12.52 14.08
N ASP A 83 5.86 -12.91 13.14
CA ASP A 83 6.08 -12.77 11.70
C ASP A 83 5.64 -11.40 11.15
N GLY A 84 5.24 -10.45 12.00
CA GLY A 84 4.81 -9.11 11.63
C GLY A 84 3.38 -9.01 11.10
N ARG A 85 2.56 -10.05 11.26
CA ARG A 85 1.13 -10.03 10.89
C ARG A 85 0.27 -9.45 12.02
N PRO A 86 -0.85 -8.78 11.71
CA PRO A 86 -1.80 -8.33 12.72
C PRO A 86 -2.54 -9.50 13.36
N GLU A 87 -3.04 -9.29 14.56
CA GLU A 87 -4.10 -10.15 15.12
C GLU A 87 -5.46 -9.87 14.47
N LYS A 88 -6.47 -10.66 14.81
CA LYS A 88 -7.80 -10.58 14.19
C LYS A 88 -8.45 -9.21 14.41
N ASP A 89 -8.37 -8.67 15.63
CA ASP A 89 -8.97 -7.39 15.97
C ASP A 89 -8.25 -6.22 15.29
N GLU A 90 -6.92 -6.27 15.23
CA GLU A 90 -6.11 -5.29 14.50
C GLU A 90 -6.36 -5.35 12.99
N THR A 91 -6.61 -6.56 12.46
CA THR A 91 -7.02 -6.73 11.06
C THR A 91 -8.33 -6.02 10.78
N ALA A 92 -9.32 -6.16 11.67
CA ALA A 92 -10.60 -5.46 11.54
C ALA A 92 -10.40 -3.93 11.55
N LYS A 93 -9.57 -3.40 12.45
CA LYS A 93 -9.25 -1.96 12.51
C LYS A 93 -8.51 -1.46 11.27
N ALA A 94 -7.54 -2.21 10.78
CA ALA A 94 -6.84 -1.85 9.57
C ALA A 94 -7.78 -1.89 8.33
N ASN A 95 -8.75 -2.80 8.30
CA ASN A 95 -9.77 -2.84 7.25
C ASN A 95 -10.75 -1.65 7.36
N GLU A 96 -11.15 -1.24 8.56
CA GLU A 96 -11.95 -0.02 8.76
C GLU A 96 -11.24 1.24 8.22
N VAL A 97 -9.92 1.33 8.39
CA VAL A 97 -9.11 2.42 7.81
C VAL A 97 -9.05 2.33 6.28
N GLU A 98 -8.86 1.13 5.75
CA GLU A 98 -8.84 0.88 4.30
C GLU A 98 -10.15 1.31 3.64
N ASP A 99 -11.28 0.91 4.21
CA ASP A 99 -12.61 1.24 3.70
C ASP A 99 -12.86 2.76 3.71
N GLN A 100 -12.47 3.43 4.79
CA GLN A 100 -12.57 4.89 4.89
C GLN A 100 -11.70 5.59 3.84
N LEU A 101 -10.44 5.18 3.67
CA LEU A 101 -9.55 5.73 2.65
C LEU A 101 -10.12 5.52 1.24
N ASN A 102 -10.63 4.32 0.95
CA ASN A 102 -11.24 4.01 -0.34
C ASN A 102 -12.47 4.90 -0.62
N GLN A 103 -13.33 5.11 0.39
CA GLN A 103 -14.49 6.01 0.30
C GLN A 103 -14.08 7.48 0.12
N LEU A 104 -13.04 7.94 0.81
CA LEU A 104 -12.59 9.32 0.79
C LEU A 104 -11.86 9.69 -0.51
N ILE A 105 -11.15 8.73 -1.12
CA ILE A 105 -10.26 8.97 -2.26
C ILE A 105 -10.84 8.34 -3.54
N SER A 106 -10.90 7.02 -3.60
CA SER A 106 -11.14 6.32 -4.86
C SER A 106 -12.59 6.30 -5.30
N GLN A 107 -13.54 6.21 -4.37
CA GLN A 107 -14.97 6.30 -4.71
C GLN A 107 -15.39 7.72 -5.13
N LYS A 108 -14.57 8.74 -4.83
CA LYS A 108 -14.76 10.13 -5.29
C LYS A 108 -13.97 10.46 -6.56
N ASP A 109 -13.31 9.46 -7.15
CA ASP A 109 -12.43 9.60 -8.31
C ASP A 109 -11.24 10.56 -8.12
N LEU A 110 -10.86 10.84 -6.86
CA LEU A 110 -9.74 11.71 -6.48
C LEU A 110 -8.39 10.98 -6.43
N GLY A 111 -8.41 9.65 -6.59
CA GLY A 111 -7.23 8.81 -6.65
C GLY A 111 -7.54 7.35 -6.95
N LYS A 112 -6.50 6.57 -7.25
CA LYS A 112 -6.60 5.13 -7.47
C LYS A 112 -5.96 4.37 -6.32
N PHE A 113 -6.70 3.41 -5.77
CA PHE A 113 -6.19 2.49 -4.77
C PHE A 113 -5.49 1.32 -5.45
N VAL A 114 -4.16 1.23 -5.29
CA VAL A 114 -3.35 0.38 -6.17
C VAL A 114 -2.72 -0.81 -5.46
N ALA A 115 -2.42 -0.68 -4.17
CA ALA A 115 -1.80 -1.76 -3.41
C ALA A 115 -2.01 -1.65 -1.90
N VAL A 116 -1.98 -2.79 -1.24
CA VAL A 116 -1.85 -2.88 0.23
C VAL A 116 -0.67 -3.76 0.55
N GLN A 117 0.22 -3.29 1.41
CA GLN A 117 1.39 -4.05 1.85
C GLN A 117 1.35 -4.23 3.36
N THR A 118 1.48 -5.46 3.84
CA THR A 118 1.71 -5.76 5.26
C THR A 118 3.11 -6.33 5.44
N HIS A 119 3.90 -5.69 6.28
CA HIS A 119 5.25 -6.13 6.61
C HIS A 119 5.67 -5.62 7.98
N ASP A 120 6.25 -6.49 8.78
CA ASP A 120 6.91 -6.17 10.05
C ASP A 120 6.08 -5.28 10.99
N GLY A 121 4.82 -5.67 11.21
CA GLY A 121 3.94 -4.97 12.14
C GLY A 121 3.30 -3.71 11.56
N VAL A 122 3.46 -3.44 10.27
CA VAL A 122 2.88 -2.26 9.61
C VAL A 122 2.04 -2.69 8.41
N ARG A 123 0.85 -2.11 8.27
CA ARG A 123 0.09 -2.14 7.02
C ARG A 123 0.12 -0.79 6.34
N LYS A 124 0.44 -0.79 5.05
CA LYS A 124 0.54 0.38 4.19
C LYS A 124 -0.52 0.29 3.11
N PHE A 125 -1.27 1.37 2.92
CA PHE A 125 -2.25 1.54 1.86
C PHE A 125 -1.68 2.52 0.84
N LEU A 126 -1.50 2.06 -0.40
CA LEU A 126 -0.87 2.82 -1.47
C LEU A 126 -1.93 3.37 -2.43
N PHE A 127 -1.94 4.68 -2.59
CA PHE A 127 -2.79 5.40 -3.52
C PHE A 127 -1.95 6.26 -4.46
N TYR A 128 -2.45 6.46 -5.67
CA TYR A 128 -2.06 7.59 -6.52
C TYR A 128 -3.20 8.59 -6.55
N VAL A 129 -2.94 9.85 -6.20
CA VAL A 129 -3.94 10.91 -6.04
C VAL A 129 -3.61 12.12 -6.92
N GLU A 130 -4.61 12.97 -7.13
CA GLU A 130 -4.49 14.16 -7.97
C GLU A 130 -3.49 15.19 -7.42
N SER A 131 -3.40 15.31 -6.08
CA SER A 131 -2.52 16.27 -5.41
C SER A 131 -2.23 15.86 -3.97
N GLU A 132 -1.16 16.43 -3.39
CA GLU A 132 -0.86 16.25 -1.95
C GLU A 132 -2.00 16.74 -1.06
N LYS A 133 -2.75 17.78 -1.51
CA LYS A 133 -3.92 18.28 -0.78
C LYS A 133 -4.98 17.20 -0.61
N VAL A 134 -5.29 16.43 -1.66
CA VAL A 134 -6.25 15.30 -1.57
C VAL A 134 -5.79 14.29 -0.53
N ALA A 135 -4.49 13.99 -0.48
CA ALA A 135 -3.95 13.04 0.48
C ALA A 135 -4.13 13.52 1.94
N HIS A 136 -3.79 14.79 2.21
CA HIS A 136 -3.96 15.37 3.55
C HIS A 136 -5.41 15.60 3.93
N ASP A 137 -6.29 15.98 2.99
CA ASP A 137 -7.73 16.09 3.24
C ASP A 137 -8.31 14.73 3.69
N ALA A 138 -7.88 13.64 3.04
CA ALA A 138 -8.30 12.29 3.43
C ALA A 138 -7.72 11.89 4.80
N GLU A 139 -6.44 12.17 5.07
CA GLU A 139 -5.81 11.94 6.39
C GLU A 139 -6.59 12.63 7.50
N ASN A 140 -6.92 13.92 7.32
CA ASN A 140 -7.66 14.73 8.29
C ASN A 140 -9.11 14.25 8.50
N ALA A 141 -9.70 13.60 7.49
CA ALA A 141 -11.06 13.08 7.57
C ALA A 141 -11.14 11.66 8.16
N LEU A 142 -10.00 10.96 8.33
CA LEU A 142 -9.99 9.62 8.90
C LEU A 142 -10.47 9.61 10.35
N LYS A 143 -11.35 8.67 10.65
CA LYS A 143 -11.77 8.35 12.01
C LYS A 143 -11.03 7.10 12.45
N VAL A 144 -9.86 7.32 13.06
CA VAL A 144 -8.99 6.27 13.58
C VAL A 144 -9.21 6.14 15.10
N PRO A 145 -9.32 4.92 15.67
CA PRO A 145 -9.34 4.74 17.12
C PRO A 145 -8.08 5.34 17.75
N LYS A 146 -8.20 5.89 18.96
CA LYS A 146 -7.14 6.68 19.63
C LYS A 146 -5.83 5.91 19.84
N GLU A 147 -5.93 4.60 19.93
CA GLU A 147 -4.81 3.69 20.15
C GLU A 147 -3.96 3.53 18.89
N TYR A 148 -4.52 3.81 17.71
CA TYR A 148 -3.83 3.69 16.44
C TYR A 148 -3.49 5.07 15.87
N ASN A 149 -2.36 5.12 15.18
CA ASN A 149 -1.95 6.29 14.41
C ASN A 149 -1.73 5.87 12.95
N VAL A 150 -2.30 6.64 12.03
CA VAL A 150 -2.07 6.51 10.59
C VAL A 150 -1.12 7.61 10.18
N ASN A 151 0.07 7.24 9.70
CA ASN A 151 1.04 8.19 9.17
C ASN A 151 0.89 8.30 7.65
N LEU A 152 0.77 9.52 7.13
CA LEU A 152 0.84 9.76 5.70
C LEU A 152 2.27 10.06 5.23
N THR A 153 2.68 9.46 4.12
CA THR A 153 3.82 9.88 3.33
C THR A 153 3.36 10.19 1.91
N VAL A 154 3.64 11.41 1.44
CA VAL A 154 3.38 11.83 0.06
C VAL A 154 4.68 12.01 -0.72
N ALA A 155 4.66 11.69 -2.01
CA ALA A 155 5.75 11.99 -2.93
C ALA A 155 5.22 12.13 -4.35
N SER A 156 5.77 13.08 -5.11
CA SER A 156 5.57 13.11 -6.57
C SER A 156 6.15 11.84 -7.20
N ASP A 157 5.34 11.14 -8.00
CA ASP A 157 5.73 9.96 -8.77
C ASP A 157 4.90 9.90 -10.08
N PRO A 158 5.10 10.84 -11.03
CA PRO A 158 4.25 10.96 -12.22
C PRO A 158 4.30 9.74 -13.14
N SER A 159 5.39 8.97 -13.12
CA SER A 159 5.55 7.74 -13.89
C SER A 159 4.99 6.50 -13.18
N TRP A 160 4.50 6.65 -11.94
CA TRP A 160 4.02 5.56 -11.10
C TRP A 160 5.06 4.45 -10.94
N MET A 161 6.33 4.84 -10.85
CA MET A 161 7.46 3.91 -10.85
C MET A 161 7.33 2.87 -9.74
N VAL A 162 6.81 3.26 -8.57
CA VAL A 162 6.72 2.37 -7.42
C VAL A 162 5.66 1.30 -7.64
N TYR A 163 4.45 1.68 -8.05
CA TYR A 163 3.41 0.70 -8.36
C TYR A 163 3.78 -0.16 -9.58
N GLY A 164 4.40 0.42 -10.61
CA GLY A 164 4.94 -0.31 -11.74
C GLY A 164 5.91 -1.42 -11.30
N LYS A 165 6.86 -1.11 -10.41
CA LYS A 165 7.80 -2.12 -9.86
C LYS A 165 7.08 -3.22 -9.08
N ILE A 166 6.12 -2.86 -8.22
CA ILE A 166 5.34 -3.84 -7.44
C ILE A 166 4.60 -4.80 -8.38
N ARG A 167 3.96 -4.26 -9.41
CA ARG A 167 3.23 -5.03 -10.42
C ARG A 167 4.16 -5.95 -11.22
N SER A 168 5.28 -5.44 -11.73
CA SER A 168 6.22 -6.23 -12.53
C SER A 168 6.85 -7.37 -11.73
N GLU A 169 7.17 -7.17 -10.45
CA GLU A 169 7.69 -8.25 -9.60
C GLU A 169 6.62 -9.32 -9.35
N HIS A 170 5.37 -8.92 -9.15
CA HIS A 170 4.26 -9.87 -9.03
C HIS A 170 4.11 -10.70 -10.32
N GLU A 171 4.00 -10.04 -11.48
CA GLU A 171 3.88 -10.72 -12.77
C GLU A 171 5.05 -11.68 -13.03
N ARG A 172 6.29 -11.29 -12.71
CA ARG A 172 7.49 -12.13 -12.89
C ARG A 172 7.45 -13.41 -12.06
N VAL A 173 6.91 -13.35 -10.85
CA VAL A 173 6.74 -14.53 -9.98
C VAL A 173 5.68 -15.46 -10.54
N HIS A 174 4.63 -14.93 -11.18
CA HIS A 174 3.54 -15.71 -11.73
C HIS A 174 3.80 -16.26 -13.14
N ALA A 175 4.68 -15.64 -13.93
CA ALA A 175 5.04 -16.08 -15.29
C ALA A 175 5.99 -17.30 -15.34
N LYS A 176 6.58 -17.72 -14.21
CA LYS A 176 7.50 -18.88 -14.13
C LYS A 176 6.80 -20.23 -13.89
N LYS A 177 5.52 -20.33 -14.21
CA LYS A 177 4.73 -21.56 -14.12
C LYS A 177 4.35 -22.02 -15.52
#